data_AF-A0A1Z5HNY9-F1
#
_entry.id   AF-A0A1Z5HNY9-F1
#
_cell.length_a   1.000
_cell.length_b   1.000
_cell.length_c   1.000
_cell.angle_alpha   90.00
_cell.angle_beta   90.00
_cell.angle_gamma   90.00
#
_symmetry.space_group_name_H-M   'P 1'
#
loop_
_entity.id
_entity.type
_entity.pdbx_description
1 polymer ?
#
loop_
_entity_poly.entity_id
_entity_poly.type
_entity_poly.pdbx_seq_one_letter_code
_entity_poly.pdbx_strand_id
1 'polypeptide(L)'
;MKFWRPVILLLLLALVPSGCTTEKGVKQKDLHLNLKSETALPTSKQTIQPIRLSLSGYQFDPLKGEPTVPPSLDQGAWYSEGKRLFLVQLKQFGPEVNRWKEQARNKGMEFLDFTEVNTYLVCADSNLAADLRQDDFVRAIVDYKLAYKLSQEILSEWENYVGPPAGNDRTCALSGSKHFLLRLRKPGDREAVAEAVRENNGRVLGPNSSQSIVLNIVAPPQILPKIVHLPQILGVKVAKNTGSAISDDIVEWDFG
;
A
#
# COMPACT_ATOMS: atom_id res chain seq x y z
N MET A 1 46.39 16.32 23.39
CA MET A 1 45.48 17.48 23.51
C MET A 1 44.13 16.97 24.00
N LYS A 2 43.73 17.38 25.22
CA LYS A 2 42.45 17.06 25.85
C LYS A 2 41.44 18.12 25.42
N PHE A 3 40.28 17.74 24.90
CA PHE A 3 39.13 18.64 24.80
C PHE A 3 37.87 17.97 25.36
N TRP A 4 37.26 18.71 26.27
CA TRP A 4 36.11 18.39 27.10
C TRP A 4 34.79 18.36 26.32
N ARG A 5 33.83 17.57 26.83
CA ARG A 5 32.41 17.57 26.46
C ARG A 5 31.69 18.81 27.01
N PRO A 6 30.43 19.03 26.58
CA PRO A 6 29.38 19.14 27.59
C PRO A 6 28.24 18.13 27.35
N VAL A 7 27.87 17.50 28.47
CA VAL A 7 26.67 16.70 28.66
C VAL A 7 25.52 17.66 28.95
N ILE A 8 24.41 17.55 28.22
CA ILE A 8 23.17 18.28 28.53
C ILE A 8 22.30 17.39 29.41
N LEU A 9 22.13 17.83 30.65
CA LEU A 9 21.26 17.27 31.67
C LEU A 9 19.88 17.93 31.52
N LEU A 10 18.85 17.17 31.19
CA LEU A 10 17.46 17.67 31.16
C LEU A 10 16.79 17.38 32.50
N LEU A 11 16.49 18.44 33.23
CA LEU A 11 15.89 18.45 34.56
C LEU A 11 14.37 18.20 34.47
N LEU A 12 13.86 17.25 35.27
CA LEU A 12 12.45 17.15 35.60
C LEU A 12 12.03 18.31 36.52
N LEU A 13 10.93 18.98 36.20
CA LEU A 13 10.18 19.80 37.16
C LEU A 13 8.72 19.36 37.16
N ALA A 14 8.32 18.74 38.28
CA ALA A 14 6.94 18.56 38.66
C ALA A 14 6.42 19.87 39.26
N LEU A 15 5.25 20.33 38.81
CA LEU A 15 4.48 21.39 39.47
C LEU A 15 3.13 20.80 39.92
N VAL A 16 3.00 20.67 41.23
CA VAL A 16 1.73 20.53 41.95
C VAL A 16 1.35 21.91 42.46
N PRO A 17 0.11 22.39 42.23
CA PRO A 17 -0.47 23.42 43.08
C PRO A 17 -1.47 22.81 44.04
N SER A 18 -1.13 22.92 45.33
CA SER A 18 -2.01 22.79 46.48
C SER A 18 -3.04 23.93 46.50
N GLY A 19 -4.31 23.61 46.75
CA GLY A 19 -5.36 24.58 47.02
C GLY A 19 -6.31 24.07 48.11
N CYS A 20 -6.15 24.58 49.33
CA CYS A 20 -7.09 24.49 50.44
C CYS A 20 -8.19 25.55 50.29
N THR A 21 -9.46 25.22 50.57
CA THR A 21 -10.24 25.60 51.79
C THR A 21 -11.76 25.53 51.54
N THR A 22 -12.48 24.87 52.48
CA THR A 22 -13.85 25.14 53.01
C THR A 22 -15.02 25.33 52.02
N GLU A 23 -16.25 24.82 52.18
CA GLU A 23 -17.05 24.42 53.33
C GLU A 23 -18.43 23.91 52.80
N LYS A 24 -19.25 23.33 53.70
CA LYS A 24 -20.70 23.09 53.62
C LYS A 24 -21.16 21.76 52.99
N GLY A 25 -21.77 20.97 53.88
CA GLY A 25 -22.16 19.58 53.65
C GLY A 25 -23.49 19.40 52.94
N VAL A 26 -23.93 18.14 52.92
CA VAL A 26 -25.33 17.69 52.97
C VAL A 26 -25.32 16.15 52.98
N LYS A 27 -25.93 15.61 54.04
CA LYS A 27 -26.69 14.35 54.17
C LYS A 27 -26.13 13.06 53.53
N GLN A 28 -25.55 12.26 54.41
CA GLN A 28 -25.52 10.80 54.39
C GLN A 28 -26.94 10.25 54.12
N LYS A 29 -27.10 9.51 53.03
CA LYS A 29 -28.31 8.77 52.70
C LYS A 29 -27.92 7.33 52.42
N ASP A 30 -28.59 6.44 53.12
CA ASP A 30 -28.44 5.00 53.10
C ASP A 30 -28.37 4.44 51.67
N LEU A 31 -27.31 3.71 51.35
CA LEU A 31 -27.36 2.71 50.29
C LEU A 31 -26.97 1.36 50.88
N HIS A 32 -28.02 0.57 51.09
CA HIS A 32 -27.96 -0.85 51.36
C HIS A 32 -27.05 -1.56 50.35
N LEU A 33 -26.02 -2.22 50.86
CA LEU A 33 -25.29 -3.27 50.15
C LEU A 33 -26.26 -4.40 49.82
N ASN A 34 -26.75 -4.43 48.58
CA ASN A 34 -27.46 -5.59 48.05
C ASN A 34 -26.48 -6.41 47.19
N LEU A 35 -25.81 -7.37 47.85
CA LEU A 35 -25.16 -8.47 47.16
C LEU A 35 -26.24 -9.35 46.53
N LYS A 36 -26.42 -9.27 45.21
CA LYS A 36 -26.82 -10.38 44.32
C LYS A 36 -26.93 -9.88 42.88
N SER A 37 -25.85 -10.09 42.11
CA SER A 37 -25.91 -10.11 40.66
C SER A 37 -24.87 -11.10 40.13
N GLU A 38 -25.27 -12.36 40.01
CA GLU A 38 -24.63 -13.30 39.07
C GLU A 38 -24.71 -12.67 37.68
N THR A 39 -23.61 -12.08 37.22
CA THR A 39 -23.50 -11.57 35.86
C THR A 39 -22.88 -12.69 35.04
N ALA A 40 -23.73 -13.52 34.45
CA ALA A 40 -23.30 -14.40 33.36
C ALA A 40 -22.67 -13.52 32.27
N LEU A 41 -21.41 -13.81 31.92
CA LEU A 41 -20.74 -13.15 30.80
C LEU A 41 -21.61 -13.36 29.54
N PRO A 42 -21.95 -12.30 28.79
CA PRO A 42 -22.50 -12.49 27.45
C PRO A 42 -21.39 -13.08 26.59
N THR A 43 -21.49 -14.36 26.26
CA THR A 43 -20.70 -15.00 25.20
C THR A 43 -21.19 -14.45 23.86
N SER A 44 -20.82 -13.21 23.57
CA SER A 44 -21.00 -12.63 22.24
C SER A 44 -20.16 -13.45 21.27
N LYS A 45 -20.82 -14.34 20.52
CA LYS A 45 -20.27 -14.86 19.28
C LYS A 45 -20.09 -13.66 18.36
N GLN A 46 -18.94 -13.00 18.42
CA GLN A 46 -18.56 -11.97 17.46
C GLN A 46 -18.50 -12.65 16.09
N THR A 47 -19.56 -12.43 15.30
CA THR A 47 -19.58 -12.79 13.89
C THR A 47 -18.50 -11.95 13.21
N ILE A 48 -17.38 -12.60 12.85
CA ILE A 48 -16.31 -11.97 12.08
C ILE A 48 -16.91 -11.58 10.72
N GLN A 49 -17.21 -10.29 10.54
CA GLN A 49 -17.64 -9.76 9.25
C GLN A 49 -16.55 -10.06 8.21
N PRO A 50 -16.90 -10.55 7.01
CA PRO A 50 -15.92 -10.81 5.97
C PRO A 50 -15.25 -9.50 5.57
N ILE A 51 -13.93 -9.41 5.76
CA ILE A 51 -13.15 -8.27 5.27
C ILE A 51 -12.82 -8.55 3.82
N ARG A 52 -13.31 -7.70 2.91
CA ARG A 52 -12.95 -7.73 1.50
C ARG A 52 -11.88 -6.69 1.21
N LEU A 53 -10.84 -7.10 0.49
CA LEU A 53 -9.88 -6.21 -0.14
C LEU A 53 -10.38 -5.87 -1.54
N SER A 54 -10.22 -4.61 -1.91
CA SER A 54 -10.40 -4.12 -3.27
C SER A 54 -9.02 -3.78 -3.83
N LEU A 55 -8.64 -4.42 -4.94
CA LEU A 55 -7.35 -4.23 -5.62
C LEU A 55 -7.52 -4.22 -7.13
N SER A 56 -7.46 -3.04 -7.74
CA SER A 56 -7.42 -2.84 -9.19
C SER A 56 -8.56 -3.56 -9.92
N GLY A 57 -9.79 -3.47 -9.40
CA GLY A 57 -10.96 -4.16 -9.94
C GLY A 57 -11.16 -5.61 -9.45
N TYR A 58 -10.25 -6.15 -8.64
CA TYR A 58 -10.45 -7.42 -7.94
C TYR A 58 -11.01 -7.21 -6.54
N GLN A 59 -11.95 -8.06 -6.13
CA GLN A 59 -12.48 -8.08 -4.77
C GLN A 59 -12.43 -9.47 -4.17
N PHE A 60 -11.80 -9.63 -3.01
CA PHE A 60 -11.66 -10.94 -2.36
C PHE A 60 -11.43 -10.84 -0.85
N ASP A 61 -11.69 -11.94 -0.12
CA ASP A 61 -11.29 -12.10 1.28
C ASP A 61 -10.01 -12.94 1.31
N PRO A 62 -8.87 -12.40 1.79
CA PRO A 62 -7.60 -13.12 1.89
C PRO A 62 -7.68 -14.49 2.58
N LEU A 63 -8.64 -14.67 3.50
CA LEU A 63 -8.83 -15.95 4.20
C LEU A 63 -9.65 -16.98 3.41
N LYS A 64 -10.37 -16.56 2.38
CA LYS A 64 -11.17 -17.44 1.51
C LYS A 64 -10.45 -17.83 0.22
N GLY A 65 -9.32 -17.19 -0.06
CA GLY A 65 -8.53 -17.40 -1.26
C GLY A 65 -8.48 -16.18 -2.16
N GLU A 66 -7.53 -16.22 -3.08
CA GLU A 66 -7.31 -15.18 -4.07
C GLU A 66 -8.25 -15.34 -5.28
N PRO A 67 -8.58 -14.24 -5.99
CA PRO A 67 -9.31 -14.32 -7.24
C PRO A 67 -8.47 -15.04 -8.31
N THR A 68 -9.17 -15.66 -9.26
CA THR A 68 -8.52 -16.15 -10.49
C THR A 68 -8.09 -14.97 -11.34
N VAL A 69 -6.84 -14.98 -11.79
CA VAL A 69 -6.27 -13.96 -12.67
C VAL A 69 -5.72 -14.63 -13.94
N PRO A 70 -5.50 -13.90 -15.05
CA PRO A 70 -4.91 -14.46 -16.26
C PRO A 70 -3.56 -15.12 -15.98
N PRO A 71 -3.22 -16.29 -16.57
CA PRO A 71 -2.00 -17.03 -16.26
C PRO A 71 -0.70 -16.22 -16.43
N SER A 72 -0.64 -15.32 -17.41
CA SER A 72 0.51 -14.43 -17.62
C SER A 72 0.69 -13.38 -16.51
N LEU A 73 -0.31 -13.20 -15.66
CA LEU A 73 -0.36 -12.22 -14.58
C LEU A 73 -0.42 -12.86 -13.18
N ASP A 74 -0.50 -14.19 -13.09
CA ASP A 74 -0.62 -14.96 -11.84
C ASP A 74 0.70 -15.11 -11.07
N GLN A 75 1.79 -14.56 -11.61
CA GLN A 75 3.06 -14.50 -10.92
C GLN A 75 3.11 -13.34 -9.92
N GLY A 76 3.66 -13.58 -8.74
CA GLY A 76 3.90 -12.53 -7.75
C GLY A 76 4.95 -11.52 -8.23
N ALA A 77 4.71 -10.25 -7.92
CA ALA A 77 5.48 -9.13 -8.38
C ALA A 77 6.83 -9.01 -7.65
N TRP A 78 7.88 -8.89 -8.43
CA TRP A 78 9.23 -8.66 -7.91
C TRP A 78 9.44 -7.20 -7.51
N TYR A 79 10.23 -7.00 -6.45
CA TYR A 79 10.67 -5.69 -5.98
C TYR A 79 12.17 -5.48 -6.17
N SER A 80 12.95 -6.54 -5.93
CA SER A 80 14.38 -6.60 -6.19
C SER A 80 14.81 -8.06 -6.24
N GLU A 81 16.09 -8.31 -6.51
CA GLU A 81 16.66 -9.65 -6.34
C GLU A 81 16.35 -10.18 -4.91
N GLY A 82 15.83 -11.41 -4.84
CA GLY A 82 15.43 -12.07 -3.59
C GLY A 82 14.19 -11.50 -2.89
N LYS A 83 13.61 -10.37 -3.34
CA LYS A 83 12.46 -9.75 -2.67
C LYS A 83 11.24 -9.60 -3.57
N ARG A 84 10.08 -9.92 -3.01
CA ARG A 84 8.78 -9.85 -3.68
C ARG A 84 7.82 -8.95 -2.90
N LEU A 85 6.76 -8.56 -3.58
CA LEU A 85 5.67 -7.79 -3.01
C LEU A 85 4.63 -8.72 -2.38
N PHE A 86 4.15 -8.34 -1.20
CA PHE A 86 3.09 -9.02 -0.49
C PHE A 86 2.06 -8.01 0.02
N LEU A 87 0.83 -8.48 0.17
CA LEU A 87 -0.20 -7.79 0.92
C LEU A 87 -0.21 -8.38 2.33
N VAL A 88 0.11 -7.56 3.33
CA VAL A 88 0.08 -7.96 4.74
C VAL A 88 -1.11 -7.29 5.40
N GLN A 89 -2.07 -8.09 5.83
CA GLN A 89 -3.24 -7.63 6.55
C GLN A 89 -3.07 -7.87 8.05
N LEU A 90 -3.21 -6.82 8.85
CA LEU A 90 -3.13 -6.88 10.30
C LEU A 90 -4.52 -7.08 10.93
N LYS A 91 -4.59 -7.76 12.09
CA LYS A 91 -5.87 -8.12 12.74
C LYS A 91 -6.66 -6.93 13.30
N GLN A 92 -6.01 -5.83 13.70
CA GLN A 92 -6.66 -4.71 14.40
C GLN A 92 -6.16 -3.35 13.89
N PHE A 93 -7.03 -2.35 14.03
CA PHE A 93 -6.68 -0.93 13.92
C PHE A 93 -6.22 -0.39 15.28
N GLY A 94 -5.41 0.67 15.27
CA GLY A 94 -5.12 1.44 16.48
C GLY A 94 -3.63 1.57 16.81
N PRO A 95 -3.29 1.97 18.05
CA PRO A 95 -1.92 2.30 18.46
C PRO A 95 -0.93 1.14 18.26
N GLU A 96 -1.43 -0.09 18.44
CA GLU A 96 -0.67 -1.33 18.30
C GLU A 96 -0.15 -1.56 16.87
N VAL A 97 -0.81 -0.99 15.86
CA VAL A 97 -0.38 -1.10 14.46
C VAL A 97 1.05 -0.58 14.27
N ASN A 98 1.42 0.51 14.93
CA ASN A 98 2.77 1.06 14.81
C ASN A 98 3.82 0.09 15.40
N ARG A 99 3.51 -0.51 16.55
CA ARG A 99 4.36 -1.52 17.18
C ARG A 99 4.51 -2.75 16.28
N TRP A 100 3.42 -3.24 15.70
CA TRP A 100 3.46 -4.39 14.79
C TRP A 100 4.22 -4.10 13.50
N LYS A 101 4.05 -2.89 12.92
CA LYS A 101 4.84 -2.45 11.77
C LYS A 101 6.32 -2.38 12.10
N GLU A 102 6.68 -1.89 13.29
CA GLU A 102 8.07 -1.87 13.75
C GLU A 102 8.64 -3.28 13.95
N GLN A 103 7.86 -4.19 14.55
CA GLN A 103 8.24 -5.61 14.67
C GLN A 103 8.49 -6.26 13.31
N ALA A 104 7.61 -6.04 12.33
CA ALA A 104 7.78 -6.54 10.98
C ALA A 104 9.00 -5.91 10.26
N ARG A 105 9.25 -4.61 10.47
CA ARG A 105 10.46 -3.94 9.93
C ARG A 105 11.74 -4.49 10.55
N ASN A 106 11.75 -4.77 11.85
CA ASN A 106 12.89 -5.37 12.54
C ASN A 106 13.22 -6.78 12.03
N LYS A 107 12.22 -7.49 11.49
CA LYS A 107 12.44 -8.76 10.78
C LYS A 107 13.03 -8.55 9.38
N GLY A 108 12.84 -7.39 8.76
CA GLY A 108 13.38 -7.04 7.44
C GLY A 108 12.32 -6.66 6.40
N MET A 109 11.06 -6.48 6.78
CA MET A 109 10.01 -5.99 5.87
C MET A 109 10.12 -4.50 5.61
N GLU A 110 9.83 -4.10 4.38
CA GLU A 110 9.69 -2.70 3.99
C GLU A 110 8.21 -2.40 3.68
N PHE A 111 7.60 -1.47 4.41
CA PHE A 111 6.23 -1.03 4.16
C PHE A 111 6.25 0.06 3.10
N LEU A 112 5.67 -0.23 1.94
CA LEU A 112 5.67 0.66 0.78
C LEU A 112 4.41 1.51 0.75
N ASP A 113 3.27 0.92 1.06
CA ASP A 113 1.99 1.59 0.90
C ASP A 113 0.93 1.09 1.88
N PHE A 114 -0.06 1.93 2.09
CA PHE A 114 -1.33 1.53 2.69
C PHE A 114 -2.35 1.32 1.58
N THR A 115 -3.07 0.20 1.65
CA THR A 115 -4.18 -0.08 0.74
C THR A 115 -5.48 0.16 1.50
N GLU A 116 -6.20 -0.90 1.84
CA GLU A 116 -7.47 -0.82 2.55
C GLU A 116 -7.51 -1.83 3.71
N VAL A 117 -8.39 -1.57 4.67
CA VAL A 117 -8.73 -2.51 5.75
C VAL A 117 -7.53 -3.14 6.47
N ASN A 118 -6.62 -2.29 6.98
CA ASN A 118 -5.34 -2.67 7.62
C ASN A 118 -4.42 -3.53 6.75
N THR A 119 -4.53 -3.39 5.44
CA THR A 119 -3.68 -4.10 4.51
C THR A 119 -2.62 -3.16 3.97
N TYR A 120 -1.39 -3.62 4.03
CA TYR A 120 -0.21 -2.88 3.60
C TYR A 120 0.46 -3.62 2.46
N LEU A 121 0.88 -2.87 1.45
CA LEU A 121 1.81 -3.38 0.45
C LEU A 121 3.20 -3.36 1.07
N VAL A 122 3.82 -4.54 1.16
CA VAL A 122 5.15 -4.69 1.72
C VAL A 122 6.08 -5.38 0.75
N CYS A 123 7.37 -5.14 0.92
CA CYS A 123 8.44 -5.88 0.28
C CYS A 123 9.16 -6.76 1.32
N ALA A 124 9.34 -8.04 1.00
CA ALA A 124 9.99 -9.01 1.87
C ALA A 124 10.66 -10.15 1.08
N ASP A 125 11.54 -10.89 1.75
CA ASP A 125 11.95 -12.23 1.33
C ASP A 125 10.78 -13.22 1.54
N SER A 126 10.71 -14.27 0.71
CA SER A 126 9.60 -15.23 0.78
C SER A 126 9.60 -16.06 2.07
N ASN A 127 10.77 -16.39 2.63
CA ASN A 127 10.88 -17.10 3.90
C ASN A 127 10.41 -16.20 5.04
N LEU A 128 10.81 -14.93 5.01
CA LEU A 128 10.39 -13.95 6.01
C LEU A 128 8.87 -13.73 5.99
N ALA A 129 8.28 -13.67 4.79
CA ALA A 129 6.83 -13.61 4.66
C ALA A 129 6.15 -14.87 5.25
N ALA A 130 6.73 -16.06 5.05
CA ALA A 130 6.23 -17.29 5.66
C ALA A 130 6.36 -17.28 7.20
N ASP A 131 7.45 -16.75 7.74
CA ASP A 131 7.64 -16.60 9.19
C ASP A 131 6.64 -15.61 9.79
N LEU A 132 6.40 -14.47 9.13
CA LEU A 132 5.45 -13.47 9.61
C LEU A 132 4.00 -13.98 9.60
N ARG A 133 3.66 -14.94 8.72
CA ARG A 133 2.33 -15.59 8.75
C ARG A 133 2.03 -16.27 10.09
N GLN A 134 3.05 -16.61 10.88
CA GLN A 134 2.90 -17.24 12.20
C GLN A 134 2.66 -16.24 13.33
N ASP A 135 2.84 -14.93 13.09
CA ASP A 135 2.67 -13.93 14.14
C ASP A 135 1.19 -13.68 14.45
N ASP A 136 0.86 -13.61 15.73
CA ASP A 136 -0.53 -13.47 16.21
C ASP A 136 -1.22 -12.17 15.76
N PHE A 137 -0.48 -11.14 15.35
CA PHE A 137 -1.06 -9.88 14.89
C PHE A 137 -1.38 -9.87 13.39
N VAL A 138 -0.91 -10.87 12.63
CA VAL A 138 -1.16 -10.99 11.20
C VAL A 138 -2.47 -11.75 10.96
N ARG A 139 -3.38 -11.15 10.19
CA ARG A 139 -4.60 -11.82 9.72
C ARG A 139 -4.30 -12.67 8.50
N ALA A 140 -3.63 -12.10 7.51
CA ALA A 140 -3.34 -12.75 6.25
C ALA A 140 -2.09 -12.16 5.58
N ILE A 141 -1.38 -12.99 4.82
CA ILE A 141 -0.31 -12.55 3.90
C ILE A 141 -0.54 -13.20 2.55
N VAL A 142 -0.74 -12.36 1.54
CA VAL A 142 -1.08 -12.76 0.17
C VAL A 142 0.03 -12.29 -0.78
N ASP A 143 0.39 -13.12 -1.76
CA ASP A 143 1.34 -12.72 -2.80
C ASP A 143 0.74 -11.58 -3.63
N TYR A 144 1.46 -10.47 -3.79
CA TYR A 144 0.97 -9.38 -4.62
C TYR A 144 1.26 -9.70 -6.09
N LYS A 145 0.25 -10.16 -6.82
CA LYS A 145 0.35 -10.59 -8.22
C LYS A 145 0.50 -9.42 -9.18
N LEU A 146 1.08 -9.67 -10.36
CA LEU A 146 1.18 -8.64 -11.41
C LEU A 146 -0.19 -8.11 -11.83
N ALA A 147 -1.23 -8.94 -11.80
CA ALA A 147 -2.60 -8.52 -12.08
C ALA A 147 -3.03 -7.32 -11.22
N TYR A 148 -2.61 -7.28 -9.95
CA TYR A 148 -3.01 -6.23 -9.01
C TYR A 148 -2.34 -4.87 -9.29
N LYS A 149 -1.31 -4.82 -10.14
CA LYS A 149 -0.70 -3.56 -10.60
C LYS A 149 -1.54 -2.86 -11.68
N LEU A 150 -2.43 -3.57 -12.37
CA LEU A 150 -3.08 -3.09 -13.59
C LEU A 150 -4.52 -2.69 -13.33
N SER A 151 -4.93 -1.48 -13.73
CA SER A 151 -6.34 -1.07 -13.61
C SER A 151 -7.29 -1.99 -14.38
N GLN A 152 -8.56 -2.00 -13.97
CA GLN A 152 -9.60 -2.85 -14.59
C GLN A 152 -9.72 -2.62 -16.10
N GLU A 153 -9.56 -1.37 -16.56
CA GLU A 153 -9.58 -1.05 -17.99
C GLU A 153 -8.46 -1.76 -18.73
N ILE A 154 -7.25 -1.80 -18.15
CA ILE A 154 -6.11 -2.51 -18.74
C ILE A 154 -6.35 -4.02 -18.73
N LEU A 155 -6.86 -4.55 -17.61
CA LEU A 155 -7.15 -5.98 -17.47
C LEU A 155 -8.19 -6.46 -18.49
N SER A 156 -9.23 -5.67 -18.74
CA SER A 156 -10.29 -6.01 -19.72
C SER A 156 -9.78 -6.14 -21.15
N GLU A 157 -8.65 -5.51 -21.45
CA GLU A 157 -8.02 -5.53 -22.77
C GLU A 157 -6.78 -6.44 -22.81
N TRP A 158 -6.35 -6.99 -21.67
CA TRP A 158 -5.07 -7.68 -21.51
C TRP A 158 -4.85 -8.80 -22.53
N GLU A 159 -5.87 -9.64 -22.73
CA GLU A 159 -5.81 -10.79 -23.65
C GLU A 159 -6.00 -10.39 -25.12
N ASN A 160 -6.60 -9.22 -25.37
CA ASN A 160 -6.85 -8.69 -26.71
C ASN A 160 -5.72 -7.80 -27.23
N TYR A 161 -4.66 -7.60 -26.44
CA TYR A 161 -3.45 -6.90 -26.89
C TYR A 161 -2.64 -7.76 -27.87
N VAL A 162 -3.17 -7.94 -29.07
CA VAL A 162 -2.41 -8.41 -30.22
C VAL A 162 -1.58 -7.23 -30.72
N GLY A 163 -0.26 -7.37 -30.75
CA GLY A 163 0.61 -6.27 -31.19
C GLY A 163 0.39 -5.89 -32.66
N PRO A 164 0.61 -4.63 -33.06
CA PRO A 164 0.79 -4.33 -34.48
C PRO A 164 1.98 -5.15 -35.00
N PRO A 165 1.98 -5.56 -36.28
CA PRO A 165 3.12 -6.23 -36.87
C PRO A 165 4.38 -5.39 -36.64
N ALA A 166 5.50 -6.07 -36.40
CA ALA A 166 6.81 -5.45 -36.15
C ALA A 166 7.28 -4.66 -37.38
N GLY A 167 6.71 -3.47 -37.57
CA GLY A 167 7.12 -2.48 -38.54
C GLY A 167 8.20 -1.60 -37.90
N ASN A 168 9.33 -1.49 -38.58
CA ASN A 168 10.50 -0.69 -38.22
C ASN A 168 10.30 0.82 -38.38
N ASP A 169 9.07 1.31 -38.52
CA ASP A 169 8.77 2.70 -38.81
C ASP A 169 8.50 3.49 -37.51
N ARG A 170 9.56 4.16 -37.02
CA ARG A 170 9.51 5.04 -35.84
C ARG A 170 8.57 6.24 -36.00
N THR A 171 8.07 6.50 -37.22
CA THR A 171 7.31 7.72 -37.56
C THR A 171 5.78 7.56 -37.53
N CYS A 172 5.25 6.35 -37.32
CA CYS A 172 3.80 6.09 -37.18
C CYS A 172 3.33 5.68 -35.77
N ALA A 173 4.24 5.68 -34.77
CA ALA A 173 4.11 4.96 -33.49
C ALA A 173 3.05 5.48 -32.48
N LEU A 174 2.21 6.44 -32.84
CA LEU A 174 1.17 7.00 -31.95
C LEU A 174 -0.27 6.69 -32.37
N SER A 175 -0.48 6.09 -33.55
CA SER A 175 -1.82 5.63 -33.93
C SER A 175 -2.23 4.46 -33.01
N GLY A 176 -3.28 4.64 -32.21
CA GLY A 176 -3.73 3.67 -31.22
C GLY A 176 -2.97 3.71 -29.88
N SER A 177 -2.05 4.66 -29.69
CA SER A 177 -1.37 4.86 -28.40
C SER A 177 -2.31 5.42 -27.34
N LYS A 178 -2.17 4.91 -26.12
CA LYS A 178 -2.96 5.34 -24.96
C LYS A 178 -2.10 6.15 -24.01
N HIS A 179 -2.76 6.99 -23.23
CA HIS A 179 -2.13 7.67 -22.11
C HIS A 179 -2.16 6.75 -20.90
N PHE A 180 -1.00 6.54 -20.27
CA PHE A 180 -0.89 5.75 -19.05
C PHE A 180 -0.27 6.59 -17.93
N LEU A 181 -0.74 6.33 -16.72
CA LEU A 181 -0.13 6.78 -15.49
C LEU A 181 0.57 5.59 -14.87
N LEU A 182 1.86 5.74 -14.62
CA LEU A 182 2.68 4.73 -13.96
C LEU A 182 2.98 5.19 -12.54
N ARG A 183 2.65 4.37 -11.55
CA ARG A 183 3.06 4.59 -10.17
C ARG A 183 4.44 3.99 -9.95
N LEU A 184 5.38 4.85 -9.63
CA LEU A 184 6.73 4.51 -9.23
C LEU A 184 6.75 4.16 -7.76
N ARG A 185 7.70 3.30 -7.38
CA ARG A 185 8.02 2.99 -5.99
C ARG A 185 8.55 4.22 -5.24
N LYS A 186 9.44 4.97 -5.88
CA LYS A 186 10.04 6.18 -5.32
C LYS A 186 10.43 7.15 -6.44
N PRO A 187 10.59 8.45 -6.14
CA PRO A 187 10.88 9.44 -7.18
C PRO A 187 12.19 9.17 -7.94
N GLY A 188 13.19 8.64 -7.23
CA GLY A 188 14.50 8.29 -7.83
C GLY A 188 14.46 7.18 -8.88
N ASP A 189 13.36 6.43 -9.00
CA ASP A 189 13.21 5.39 -10.03
C ASP A 189 12.75 5.97 -11.39
N ARG A 190 12.38 7.26 -11.45
CA ARG A 190 11.76 7.89 -12.62
C ARG A 190 12.59 7.75 -13.89
N GLU A 191 13.88 8.05 -13.84
CA GLU A 191 14.70 8.05 -15.07
C GLU A 191 14.89 6.64 -15.62
N ALA A 192 15.10 5.64 -14.76
CA ALA A 192 15.23 4.26 -15.17
C ALA A 192 13.94 3.75 -15.86
N VAL A 193 12.77 4.12 -15.33
CA VAL A 193 11.49 3.78 -15.95
C VAL A 193 11.26 4.58 -17.23
N ALA A 194 11.59 5.88 -17.24
CA ALA A 194 11.47 6.73 -18.42
C ALA A 194 12.29 6.18 -19.59
N GLU A 195 13.51 5.70 -19.32
CA GLU A 195 14.35 5.08 -20.34
C GLU A 195 13.75 3.79 -20.86
N ALA A 196 13.30 2.88 -19.97
CA ALA A 196 12.60 1.68 -20.39
C ALA A 196 11.34 1.97 -21.24
N VAL A 197 10.65 3.07 -20.97
CA VAL A 197 9.50 3.52 -21.77
C VAL A 197 9.95 3.95 -23.17
N ARG A 198 11.02 4.77 -23.26
CA ARG A 198 11.56 5.27 -24.54
C ARG A 198 12.11 4.13 -25.42
N GLU A 199 12.84 3.18 -24.81
CA GLU A 199 13.36 1.99 -25.49
C GLU A 199 12.25 1.12 -26.11
N ASN A 200 11.03 1.23 -25.59
CA ASN A 200 9.87 0.48 -26.04
C ASN A 200 8.85 1.33 -26.81
N ASN A 201 9.33 2.36 -27.51
CA ASN A 201 8.54 3.25 -28.38
C ASN A 201 7.44 4.05 -27.64
N GLY A 202 7.54 4.17 -26.31
CA GLY A 202 6.72 5.08 -25.53
C GLY A 202 7.34 6.48 -25.46
N ARG A 203 6.53 7.46 -25.07
CA ARG A 203 6.94 8.84 -24.83
C ARG A 203 6.52 9.26 -23.43
N VAL A 204 7.47 9.77 -22.65
CA VAL A 204 7.16 10.41 -21.38
C VAL A 204 6.56 11.79 -21.63
N LEU A 205 5.44 12.10 -20.97
CA LEU A 205 4.77 13.39 -21.08
C LEU A 205 5.13 14.31 -19.92
N GLY A 206 5.41 15.58 -20.26
CA GLY A 206 5.46 16.72 -19.34
C GLY A 206 6.56 16.66 -18.27
N PRO A 207 6.82 17.79 -17.59
CA PRO A 207 7.61 17.77 -16.37
C PRO A 207 6.71 17.31 -15.24
N ASN A 208 6.70 16.02 -14.90
CA ASN A 208 6.34 15.67 -13.52
C ASN A 208 7.62 15.92 -12.71
N SER A 209 7.48 16.62 -11.58
CA SER A 209 8.61 16.97 -10.73
C SER A 209 9.52 15.75 -10.48
N SER A 210 10.83 15.97 -10.28
CA SER A 210 11.76 14.90 -9.90
C SER A 210 11.39 14.22 -8.58
N GLN A 211 10.45 14.81 -7.83
CA GLN A 211 9.88 14.30 -6.59
C GLN A 211 8.57 13.52 -6.81
N SER A 212 8.01 13.51 -8.02
CA SER A 212 6.78 12.77 -8.30
C SER A 212 7.03 11.27 -8.38
N ILE A 213 6.19 10.52 -7.68
CA ILE A 213 6.08 9.06 -7.79
C ILE A 213 5.13 8.64 -8.92
N VAL A 214 4.65 9.57 -9.74
CA VAL A 214 3.80 9.27 -10.90
C VAL A 214 4.53 9.69 -12.17
N LEU A 215 4.55 8.80 -13.15
CA LEU A 215 5.10 9.05 -14.48
C LEU A 215 3.99 8.96 -15.52
N ASN A 216 3.76 10.05 -16.23
CA ASN A 216 2.78 10.12 -17.31
C ASN A 216 3.46 9.75 -18.63
N ILE A 217 2.86 8.83 -19.37
CA ILE A 217 3.40 8.36 -20.64
C ILE A 217 2.30 8.25 -21.69
N VAL A 218 2.69 8.37 -22.95
CA VAL A 218 1.90 7.93 -24.10
C VAL A 218 2.65 6.79 -24.74
N ALA A 219 2.01 5.63 -24.84
CA ALA A 219 2.66 4.47 -25.40
C ALA A 219 1.66 3.56 -26.11
N PRO A 220 2.14 2.75 -27.06
CA PRO A 220 1.35 1.67 -27.63
C PRO A 220 1.10 0.62 -26.52
N PRO A 221 -0.12 0.03 -26.40
CA PRO A 221 -0.43 -0.86 -25.28
C PRO A 221 0.46 -2.10 -25.15
N GLN A 222 1.16 -2.48 -26.22
CA GLN A 222 2.12 -3.58 -26.24
C GLN A 222 3.34 -3.35 -25.34
N ILE A 223 3.54 -2.14 -24.85
CA ILE A 223 4.54 -1.85 -23.83
C ILE A 223 4.19 -2.47 -22.47
N LEU A 224 2.89 -2.67 -22.17
CA LEU A 224 2.39 -3.01 -20.85
C LEU A 224 3.02 -4.28 -20.27
N PRO A 225 3.13 -5.41 -21.02
CA PRO A 225 3.85 -6.58 -20.55
C PRO A 225 5.30 -6.30 -20.17
N LYS A 226 5.97 -5.34 -20.80
CA LYS A 226 7.37 -5.03 -20.48
C LYS A 226 7.49 -4.14 -19.24
N ILE A 227 6.62 -3.14 -19.10
CA ILE A 227 6.68 -2.19 -17.99
C ILE A 227 6.10 -2.73 -16.69
N VAL A 228 5.07 -3.59 -16.72
CA VAL A 228 4.43 -4.11 -15.49
C VAL A 228 5.38 -4.99 -14.67
N HIS A 229 6.34 -5.63 -15.34
CA HIS A 229 7.37 -6.46 -14.73
C HIS A 229 8.50 -5.65 -14.09
N LEU A 230 8.60 -4.35 -14.37
CA LEU A 230 9.63 -3.51 -13.77
C LEU A 230 9.39 -3.43 -12.25
N PRO A 231 10.40 -3.75 -11.42
CA PRO A 231 10.28 -3.67 -9.97
C PRO A 231 10.01 -2.26 -9.44
N GLN A 232 10.37 -1.25 -10.23
CA GLN A 232 10.14 0.16 -9.96
C GLN A 232 8.66 0.55 -10.06
N ILE A 233 7.82 -0.28 -10.69
CA ILE A 233 6.41 0.02 -10.95
C ILE A 233 5.52 -0.69 -9.93
N LEU A 234 4.75 0.10 -9.19
CA LEU A 234 3.75 -0.38 -8.24
C LEU A 234 2.34 -0.40 -8.81
N GLY A 235 2.08 0.33 -9.90
CA GLY A 235 0.76 0.39 -10.51
C GLY A 235 0.74 1.06 -11.89
N VAL A 236 -0.27 0.72 -12.68
CA VAL A 236 -0.50 1.23 -14.03
C VAL A 236 -2.00 1.51 -14.21
N LYS A 237 -2.35 2.73 -14.60
CA LYS A 237 -3.73 3.13 -14.93
C LYS A 237 -3.77 3.78 -16.31
N VAL A 238 -4.91 3.69 -16.99
CA VAL A 238 -5.19 4.52 -18.17
C VAL A 238 -5.49 5.93 -17.69
N ALA A 239 -4.81 6.94 -18.25
CA ALA A 239 -5.14 8.33 -17.95
C ALA A 239 -6.47 8.66 -18.64
N LYS A 240 -7.47 9.12 -17.88
CA LYS A 240 -8.68 9.69 -18.47
C LYS A 240 -8.29 10.99 -19.17
N ASN A 241 -8.57 11.10 -20.46
CA ASN A 241 -8.23 12.27 -21.27
C ASN A 241 -9.17 13.44 -20.89
N THR A 242 -8.97 14.02 -19.71
CA THR A 242 -9.59 15.28 -19.33
C THR A 242 -8.81 16.36 -20.08
N GLY A 243 -9.43 17.12 -21.00
CA GLY A 243 -8.78 18.10 -21.90
C GLY A 243 -8.08 19.30 -21.23
N SER A 244 -7.52 19.14 -20.05
CA SER A 244 -6.68 20.06 -19.29
C SER A 244 -5.39 19.31 -18.93
N ALA A 245 -4.27 20.04 -18.81
CA ALA A 245 -3.04 19.51 -18.24
C ALA A 245 -3.38 18.65 -17.01
N ILE A 246 -3.00 17.36 -17.06
CA ILE A 246 -3.18 16.43 -15.94
C ILE A 246 -2.45 17.06 -14.76
N SER A 247 -3.22 17.60 -13.82
CA SER A 247 -2.71 18.27 -12.63
C SER A 247 -1.89 17.26 -11.83
N ASP A 248 -0.69 17.66 -11.42
CA ASP A 248 0.25 16.86 -10.62
C ASP A 248 -0.32 16.45 -9.25
N ASP A 249 -1.41 17.07 -8.82
CA ASP A 249 -1.98 16.90 -7.50
C ASP A 249 -3.19 15.96 -7.56
N ILE A 250 -2.97 14.76 -7.02
CA ILE A 250 -4.01 13.79 -6.63
C ILE A 250 -4.63 13.05 -7.83
N VAL A 251 -3.80 12.26 -8.53
CA VAL A 251 -4.33 11.00 -9.05
C VAL A 251 -4.54 10.11 -7.84
N GLU A 252 -5.79 10.01 -7.39
CA GLU A 252 -6.17 9.08 -6.34
C GLU A 252 -5.84 7.67 -6.86
N TRP A 253 -4.77 7.08 -6.31
CA TRP A 253 -4.45 5.68 -6.51
C TRP A 253 -5.36 4.85 -5.63
N ASP A 254 -6.68 5.02 -5.82
CA ASP A 254 -7.64 4.07 -5.31
C ASP A 254 -7.37 2.77 -6.04
N PHE A 255 -6.91 1.78 -5.28
CA PHE A 255 -6.85 0.41 -5.72
C PHE A 255 -8.23 -0.26 -5.59
N GLY A 256 -9.32 0.50 -5.51
CA GLY A 256 -10.70 0.02 -5.60
C GLY A 256 -10.92 -1.13 -6.59
#